data_AF-A0A9P7Y6P6-F1
#
_entry.id   AF-A0A9P7Y6P6-F1
#
_cell.length_a   1.000
_cell.length_b   1.000
_cell.length_c   1.000
_cell.angle_alpha   90.00
_cell.angle_beta   90.00
_cell.angle_gamma   90.00
#
_symmetry.space_group_name_H-M   'P 1'
#
loop_
_entity.id
_entity.type
_entity.pdbx_description
1 polymer ?
#
loop_
_entity_poly.entity_id
_entity_poly.type
_entity_poly.pdbx_seq_one_letter_code
_entity_poly.pdbx_strand_id
1 'polypeptide(L)'
;KRLAETVMTLPGATIEEEFRRRNTAIDVVAAYCHFQEGGAAAVPRKRSSTRRTSPMPSKEISPQLAAAQAEKQALSNAMLLVFTKKRTTTCFLYLGEQSLPFEKRTYKFTSQGDLTKHFKRKHLAHIKEGDRL
;
A
#
# COMPACT_ATOMS: atom_id res chain seq x y z
N LYS A 1 -15.96 25.12 16.85
CA LYS A 1 -15.03 25.25 18.00
C LYS A 1 -14.33 23.92 18.34
N ARG A 2 -15.10 22.85 18.55
CA ARG A 2 -14.60 21.50 18.94
C ARG A 2 -13.52 20.87 18.02
N LEU A 3 -13.58 21.13 16.70
CA LEU A 3 -12.57 20.62 15.75
C LEU A 3 -11.17 21.17 16.02
N ALA A 4 -11.03 22.49 16.05
CA ALA A 4 -9.74 23.16 16.26
C ALA A 4 -9.14 22.81 17.63
N GLU A 5 -9.96 22.74 18.67
CA GLU A 5 -9.55 22.38 20.03
C GLU A 5 -9.01 20.94 20.10
N THR A 6 -9.62 20.01 19.35
CA THR A 6 -9.21 18.59 19.38
C THR A 6 -7.92 18.36 18.58
N VAL A 7 -7.80 19.01 17.41
CA VAL A 7 -6.61 18.87 16.53
C VAL A 7 -5.38 19.53 17.15
N MET A 8 -5.54 20.66 17.85
CA MET A 8 -4.44 21.43 18.46
C MET A 8 -4.08 20.97 19.88
N THR A 9 -4.47 19.76 20.28
CA THR A 9 -4.05 19.18 21.56
C THR A 9 -2.55 18.90 21.60
N LEU A 10 -1.95 19.00 22.78
CA LEU A 10 -0.53 18.65 22.97
C LEU A 10 -0.32 17.13 22.84
N PRO A 11 0.86 16.68 22.38
CA PRO A 11 1.18 15.25 22.29
C PRO A 11 1.09 14.54 23.65
N GLY A 12 0.66 13.27 23.64
CA GLY A 12 0.63 12.42 24.83
C GLY A 12 2.04 12.13 25.38
N ALA A 13 2.16 11.91 26.70
CA ALA A 13 3.43 11.57 27.34
C ALA A 13 3.83 10.11 27.08
N THR A 14 2.84 9.26 26.78
CA THR A 14 3.01 7.86 26.40
C THR A 14 2.51 7.61 24.97
N ILE A 15 2.97 6.50 24.38
CA ILE A 15 2.57 6.08 23.04
C ILE A 15 1.05 5.86 22.99
N GLU A 16 0.47 5.22 24.01
CA GLU A 16 -0.96 4.91 24.11
C GLU A 16 -1.83 6.17 24.22
N GLU A 17 -1.36 7.19 24.93
CA GLU A 17 -2.02 8.49 25.01
C GLU A 17 -1.99 9.22 23.67
N GLU A 18 -0.86 9.21 22.97
CA GLU A 18 -0.76 9.82 21.65
C GLU A 18 -1.63 9.09 20.62
N PHE A 19 -1.72 7.75 20.68
CA PHE A 19 -2.63 6.99 19.84
C PHE A 19 -4.10 7.40 20.09
N ARG A 20 -4.53 7.48 21.34
CA ARG A 20 -5.89 7.93 21.67
C ARG A 20 -6.16 9.35 21.20
N ARG A 21 -5.19 10.26 21.38
CA ARG A 21 -5.29 11.66 20.93
C ARG A 21 -5.46 11.74 19.41
N ARG A 22 -4.63 11.02 18.65
CA ARG A 22 -4.69 10.97 17.19
C ARG A 22 -6.03 10.41 16.69
N ASN A 23 -6.47 9.29 17.24
CA ASN A 23 -7.75 8.68 16.85
C ASN A 23 -8.91 9.65 17.11
N THR A 24 -8.92 10.31 18.26
CA THR A 24 -9.94 11.32 18.59
C THR A 24 -9.93 12.49 17.60
N ALA A 25 -8.76 12.98 17.21
CA ALA A 25 -8.64 14.05 16.21
C ALA A 25 -9.15 13.60 14.83
N ILE A 26 -8.85 12.37 14.41
CA ILE A 26 -9.34 11.77 13.16
C ILE A 26 -10.86 11.68 13.17
N ASP A 27 -11.46 11.14 14.24
CA ASP A 27 -12.91 11.01 14.39
C ASP A 27 -13.63 12.36 14.27
N VAL A 28 -13.07 13.41 14.90
CA VAL A 28 -13.65 14.76 14.86
C VAL A 28 -13.52 15.40 13.48
N VAL A 29 -12.39 15.20 12.78
CA VAL A 29 -12.21 15.65 11.40
C VAL A 29 -13.17 14.92 10.46
N ALA A 30 -13.30 13.60 10.61
CA ALA A 30 -14.21 12.77 9.84
C ALA A 30 -15.68 13.23 10.01
N ALA A 31 -16.10 13.47 11.26
CA ALA A 31 -17.43 13.99 11.57
C ALA A 31 -17.67 15.39 10.98
N TYR A 32 -16.68 16.27 11.01
CA TYR A 32 -16.78 17.62 10.44
C TYR A 32 -16.88 17.61 8.92
N CYS A 33 -16.06 16.78 8.26
CA CYS A 33 -16.00 16.70 6.80
C CYS A 33 -17.10 15.82 6.18
N HIS A 34 -18.01 15.26 6.99
CA HIS A 34 -18.93 14.19 6.58
C HIS A 34 -18.22 13.03 5.84
N PHE A 35 -16.95 12.81 6.21
CA PHE A 35 -16.12 11.78 5.63
C PHE A 35 -16.25 10.53 6.49
N GLN A 36 -16.72 9.44 5.90
CA GLN A 36 -16.68 8.14 6.57
C GLN A 36 -15.31 7.52 6.33
N GLU A 37 -14.52 7.39 7.38
CA GLU A 37 -13.30 6.57 7.31
C GLU A 37 -13.70 5.16 6.86
N GLY A 38 -13.11 4.70 5.76
CA GLY A 38 -13.43 3.43 5.14
C GLY A 38 -13.04 2.28 6.04
N GLY A 39 -13.94 1.91 6.97
CA GLY A 39 -13.75 0.75 7.83
C GLY A 39 -13.58 -0.51 7.01
N ALA A 40 -12.69 -1.41 7.45
CA ALA A 40 -12.72 -2.79 7.02
C ALA A 40 -14.17 -3.28 7.19
N ALA A 41 -14.79 -3.77 6.12
CA ALA A 41 -16.20 -4.15 6.11
C ALA A 41 -16.48 -5.10 7.28
N ALA A 42 -17.02 -4.57 8.37
CA ALA A 42 -17.54 -5.36 9.47
C ALA A 42 -18.78 -6.04 8.91
N VAL A 43 -18.62 -7.29 8.48
CA VAL A 43 -19.71 -8.16 8.03
C VAL A 43 -20.82 -8.07 9.07
N PRO A 44 -22.03 -7.58 8.72
CA PRO A 44 -23.11 -7.53 9.67
C PRO A 44 -23.48 -8.95 10.06
N ARG A 45 -23.32 -9.29 11.34
CA ARG A 45 -23.89 -10.51 11.92
C ARG A 45 -25.39 -10.50 11.61
N LYS A 46 -25.82 -11.38 10.70
CA LYS A 46 -27.23 -11.58 10.33
C LYS A 46 -28.06 -11.77 11.60
N ARG A 47 -28.80 -10.73 11.99
CA ARG A 47 -30.05 -10.91 12.71
C ARG A 47 -31.14 -11.06 11.66
N SER A 48 -31.76 -12.22 11.65
CA SER A 48 -32.93 -12.56 10.85
C SER A 48 -34.06 -11.57 11.08
N SER A 49 -34.54 -10.90 10.04
CA SER A 49 -35.95 -10.55 9.93
C SER A 49 -36.31 -10.22 8.48
N THR A 50 -37.35 -10.88 8.03
CA THR A 50 -37.91 -10.89 6.69
C THR A 50 -38.44 -9.52 6.27
N ARG A 51 -37.79 -8.84 5.30
CA ARG A 51 -38.50 -7.93 4.38
C ARG A 51 -37.65 -7.61 3.14
N ARG A 52 -38.17 -8.08 2.00
CA ARG A 52 -37.85 -7.76 0.60
C ARG A 52 -36.74 -6.72 0.39
N THR A 53 -35.53 -7.19 0.11
CA THR A 53 -34.45 -6.38 -0.46
C THR A 53 -34.64 -6.24 -1.96
N SER A 54 -34.90 -5.02 -2.40
CA SER A 54 -34.53 -4.56 -3.73
C SER A 54 -33.04 -4.85 -4.00
N PRO A 55 -32.64 -5.22 -5.22
CA PRO A 55 -31.23 -5.30 -5.56
C PRO A 55 -30.66 -3.88 -5.53
N MET A 56 -29.87 -3.56 -4.51
CA MET A 56 -28.94 -2.42 -4.61
C MET A 56 -27.98 -2.70 -5.77
N PRO A 57 -27.60 -1.69 -6.58
CA PRO A 57 -26.55 -1.89 -7.56
C PRO A 57 -25.27 -2.16 -6.78
N SER A 58 -24.70 -3.36 -6.95
CA SER A 58 -23.30 -3.58 -6.65
C SER A 58 -22.52 -2.46 -7.30
N LYS A 59 -21.72 -1.74 -6.50
CA LYS A 59 -20.79 -0.73 -6.99
C LYS A 59 -19.82 -1.45 -7.92
N GLU A 60 -20.15 -1.53 -9.20
CA GLU A 60 -19.30 -2.12 -10.22
C GLU A 60 -18.02 -1.31 -10.23
N ILE A 61 -16.98 -1.87 -9.61
CA ILE A 61 -15.64 -1.34 -9.72
C ILE A 61 -15.32 -1.48 -11.21
N SER A 62 -15.12 -0.35 -11.89
CA SER A 62 -14.74 -0.37 -13.30
C SER A 62 -13.56 -1.34 -13.48
N PRO A 63 -13.54 -2.20 -14.51
CA PRO A 63 -12.47 -3.16 -14.71
C PRO A 63 -11.07 -2.52 -14.71
N GLN A 64 -10.96 -1.26 -15.14
CA GLN A 64 -9.73 -0.48 -15.10
C GLN A 64 -9.27 -0.16 -13.67
N LEU A 65 -10.19 0.23 -12.77
CA LEU A 65 -9.85 0.51 -11.38
C LEU A 65 -9.43 -0.76 -10.63
N ALA A 66 -10.06 -1.89 -10.94
CA ALA A 66 -9.69 -3.19 -10.38
C ALA A 66 -8.28 -3.63 -10.86
N ALA A 67 -7.97 -3.44 -12.14
CA ALA A 67 -6.65 -3.73 -12.70
C ALA A 67 -5.56 -2.86 -12.04
N ALA A 68 -5.79 -1.56 -11.92
CA ALA A 68 -4.83 -0.65 -11.27
C ALA A 68 -4.57 -1.01 -9.79
N GLN A 69 -5.61 -1.45 -9.07
CA GLN A 69 -5.46 -1.94 -7.70
C GLN A 69 -4.65 -3.25 -7.63
N ALA A 70 -4.89 -4.18 -8.57
CA ALA A 70 -4.13 -5.42 -8.65
C ALA A 70 -2.64 -5.18 -8.93
N GLU A 71 -2.32 -4.25 -9.84
CA GLU A 71 -0.94 -3.84 -10.12
C GLU A 71 -0.25 -3.23 -8.89
N LYS A 72 -0.95 -2.32 -8.19
CA LYS A 72 -0.43 -1.72 -6.95
C LYS A 72 -0.14 -2.79 -5.90
N GLN A 73 -1.03 -3.76 -5.72
CA GLN A 73 -0.83 -4.85 -4.79
C GLN A 73 0.34 -5.75 -5.20
N ALA A 74 0.48 -6.06 -6.49
CA ALA A 74 1.58 -6.86 -7.00
C ALA A 74 2.94 -6.19 -6.80
N LEU A 75 3.04 -4.86 -7.00
CA LEU A 75 4.25 -4.10 -6.70
C LEU A 75 4.60 -4.14 -5.21
N SER A 76 3.61 -3.92 -4.34
CA SER A 76 3.80 -3.98 -2.89
C SER A 76 4.30 -5.35 -2.44
N ASN A 77 3.73 -6.43 -2.99
CA ASN A 77 4.14 -7.80 -2.68
C ASN A 77 5.57 -8.07 -3.18
N ALA A 78 5.93 -7.57 -4.37
CA ALA A 78 7.28 -7.71 -4.91
C ALA A 78 8.32 -6.97 -4.07
N MET A 79 8.01 -5.75 -3.61
CA MET A 79 8.87 -5.02 -2.66
C MET A 79 9.06 -5.82 -1.37
N LEU A 80 7.97 -6.31 -0.76
CA LEU A 80 8.05 -7.11 0.46
C LEU A 80 8.93 -8.35 0.27
N LEU A 81 8.81 -9.04 -0.87
CA LEU A 81 9.64 -10.20 -1.20
C LEU A 81 11.13 -9.83 -1.28
N VAL A 82 11.47 -8.67 -1.84
CA VAL A 82 12.85 -8.18 -1.90
C VAL A 82 13.44 -7.96 -0.50
N PHE A 83 12.67 -7.40 0.42
CA PHE A 83 13.15 -7.14 1.77
C PHE A 83 13.15 -8.37 2.68
N THR A 84 12.25 -9.33 2.45
CA THR A 84 12.08 -10.50 3.35
C THR A 84 12.84 -11.74 2.90
N LYS A 85 13.02 -11.96 1.60
CA LYS A 85 13.74 -13.14 1.09
C LYS A 85 15.22 -12.84 0.91
N LYS A 86 16.06 -13.74 1.46
CA LYS A 86 17.52 -13.72 1.25
C LYS A 86 17.95 -13.90 -0.21
N ARG A 87 17.08 -14.49 -1.06
CA ARG A 87 17.35 -14.75 -2.48
C ARG A 87 16.12 -14.42 -3.31
N THR A 88 16.18 -13.32 -4.03
CA THR A 88 15.10 -12.86 -4.91
C THR A 88 15.48 -13.12 -6.37
N THR A 89 14.47 -13.24 -7.23
CA THR A 89 14.64 -13.34 -8.68
C THR A 89 14.13 -12.08 -9.38
N THR A 90 14.04 -10.97 -8.67
CA THR A 90 13.48 -9.71 -9.18
C THR A 90 14.50 -8.59 -8.96
N CYS A 91 14.68 -7.72 -9.95
CA CYS A 91 15.59 -6.60 -9.85
C CYS A 91 14.98 -5.47 -9.00
N PHE A 92 15.58 -5.18 -7.84
CA PHE A 92 15.07 -4.16 -6.93
C PHE A 92 15.17 -2.74 -7.49
N LEU A 93 16.15 -2.47 -8.36
CA LEU A 93 16.28 -1.19 -9.05
C LEU A 93 15.12 -0.98 -10.04
N TYR A 94 14.75 -2.03 -10.78
CA TYR A 94 13.57 -1.97 -11.67
C TYR A 94 12.28 -1.84 -10.88
N LEU A 95 12.16 -2.48 -9.72
CA LEU A 95 10.99 -2.30 -8.85
C LEU A 95 10.84 -0.85 -8.37
N GLY A 96 11.94 -0.13 -8.10
CA GLY A 96 11.92 1.27 -7.68
C GLY A 96 11.69 2.28 -8.82
N GLU A 97 12.01 1.91 -10.05
CA GLU A 97 11.98 2.80 -11.21
C GLU A 97 10.55 3.05 -11.71
N GLN A 98 10.01 4.25 -11.46
CA GLN A 98 8.63 4.61 -11.81
C GLN A 98 8.44 4.86 -13.31
N SER A 99 9.51 5.17 -14.04
CA SER A 99 9.45 5.39 -15.49
C SER A 99 9.27 4.09 -16.29
N LEU A 100 9.47 2.93 -15.67
CA LEU A 100 9.31 1.63 -16.33
C LEU A 100 7.86 1.13 -16.27
N PRO A 101 7.37 0.50 -17.35
CA PRO A 101 6.10 -0.22 -17.35
C PRO A 101 6.05 -1.33 -16.29
N PHE A 102 4.85 -1.61 -15.78
CA PHE A 102 4.60 -2.58 -14.70
C PHE A 102 5.25 -3.95 -14.96
N GLU A 103 5.20 -4.45 -16.20
CA GLU A 103 5.74 -5.75 -16.60
C GLU A 103 7.25 -5.80 -16.46
N LYS A 104 7.94 -4.69 -16.75
CA LYS A 104 9.39 -4.58 -16.58
C LYS A 104 9.77 -4.48 -15.11
N ARG A 105 9.00 -3.72 -14.32
CA ARG A 105 9.23 -3.55 -12.87
C ARG A 105 9.07 -4.85 -12.11
N THR A 106 8.08 -5.66 -12.48
CA THR A 106 7.75 -6.93 -11.82
C THR A 106 8.38 -8.16 -12.48
N TYR A 107 9.27 -7.95 -13.46
CA TYR A 107 9.91 -9.03 -14.20
C TYR A 107 10.67 -9.98 -13.26
N LYS A 108 10.37 -11.28 -13.38
CA LYS A 108 11.03 -12.35 -12.65
C LYS A 108 12.01 -13.08 -13.55
N PHE A 109 13.25 -13.12 -13.13
CA PHE A 109 14.30 -13.90 -13.78
C PHE A 109 14.11 -15.39 -13.48
N THR A 110 14.47 -16.24 -14.45
CA THR A 110 14.37 -17.70 -14.33
C THR A 110 15.26 -18.25 -13.22
N SER A 111 16.44 -17.66 -13.04
CA SER A 111 17.40 -18.04 -12.00
C SER A 111 18.02 -16.82 -11.32
N GLN A 112 18.56 -17.04 -10.12
CA GLN A 112 19.36 -16.02 -9.43
C GLN A 112 20.65 -15.68 -10.19
N GLY A 113 21.20 -16.64 -10.95
CA GLY A 113 22.35 -16.41 -11.81
C GLY A 113 22.05 -15.39 -12.91
N ASP A 114 20.86 -15.46 -13.51
CA ASP A 114 20.43 -14.51 -14.54
C ASP A 114 20.20 -13.11 -13.97
N LEU A 115 19.63 -13.02 -12.76
CA LEU A 115 19.53 -11.75 -12.04
C LEU A 115 20.92 -11.14 -11.78
N THR A 116 21.88 -11.97 -11.38
CA THR A 116 23.26 -11.51 -11.10
C THR A 116 23.94 -11.01 -12.38
N LYS A 117 23.79 -11.74 -13.50
CA LYS A 117 24.28 -11.31 -14.82
C LYS A 117 23.63 -10.00 -15.26
N HIS A 118 22.33 -9.86 -15.04
CA HIS A 118 21.58 -8.63 -15.32
C HIS A 118 22.16 -7.45 -14.53
N PHE A 119 22.37 -7.59 -13.22
CA PHE A 119 22.98 -6.55 -12.39
C PHE A 119 24.35 -6.12 -12.92
N LYS A 120 25.24 -7.08 -13.22
CA LYS A 120 26.57 -6.80 -13.77
C LYS A 120 26.50 -6.02 -15.08
N ARG A 121 25.60 -6.39 -15.99
CA ARG A 121 25.50 -5.80 -17.34
C ARG A 121 24.77 -4.46 -17.38
N LYS A 122 23.79 -4.24 -16.50
CA LYS A 122 22.90 -3.06 -16.57
C LYS A 122 23.16 -2.02 -15.48
N HIS A 123 23.59 -2.45 -14.31
CA HIS A 123 23.71 -1.56 -13.15
C HIS A 123 25.16 -1.35 -12.74
N LEU A 124 26.02 -2.36 -12.90
CA LEU A 124 27.44 -2.28 -12.51
C LEU A 124 28.38 -2.00 -13.69
N ALA A 125 27.86 -1.87 -14.91
CA ALA A 125 28.68 -1.73 -16.12
C ALA A 125 29.59 -0.49 -16.13
N HIS A 126 29.22 0.55 -15.37
CA HIS A 126 29.95 1.82 -15.34
C HIS A 126 30.57 2.13 -13.96
N ILE A 127 30.47 1.20 -13.01
CA ILE A 127 30.98 1.39 -11.65
C ILE A 127 32.45 1.01 -11.63
N LYS A 128 33.30 1.98 -11.28
CA LYS A 128 34.74 1.77 -11.13
C LYS A 128 35.09 1.45 -9.68
N GLU A 129 36.25 0.85 -9.49
CA GLU A 129 36.79 0.61 -8.15
C GLU A 129 36.97 1.96 -7.42
N GLY A 130 36.24 2.13 -6.31
CA GLY A 130 36.20 3.38 -5.54
C GLY A 130 34.87 4.14 -5.60
N ASP A 131 33.98 3.79 -6.54
CA ASP A 131 32.65 4.39 -6.59
C ASP A 131 31.77 3.86 -5.44
N ARG A 132 31.08 4.77 -4.74
CA ARG A 132 30.10 4.41 -3.71
C ARG A 132 28.74 4.16 -4.36
N LEU A 133 28.20 2.96 -4.13
CA LEU A 133 26.84 2.54 -4.48
C LEU A 133 25.79 3.14 -3.54
#